data_AF-A0A353VDF8-F1
#
_entry.id   AF-A0A353VDF8-F1
#
_cell.length_a   1.000
_cell.length_b   1.000
_cell.length_c   1.000
_cell.angle_alpha   90.00
_cell.angle_beta   90.00
_cell.angle_gamma   90.00
#
_symmetry.space_group_name_H-M   'P 1'
#
loop_
_entity.id
_entity.type
_entity.pdbx_description
1 polymer ?
#
loop_
_entity_poly.entity_id
_entity_poly.type
_entity_poly.pdbx_seq_one_letter_code
_entity_poly.pdbx_strand_id
1 'polypeptide(L)'
;MPDSEKQKITPADALRGDSPLVLVARLEPVGGLDRFQPAGFPEVGHRIYPAPRGDGRVEQVCIVDSAASMANHLESVCLRGPHDYELVEDLQGMPYVRCVTGGLDGGRVATPEVVVTSLTEGHRIASTYFLEGVRDTSAVTRANSLREDANKLKEEAKKLKNDDGKKKEAEGKKKEAEAKKIEQEATLQAALIRECGIELAGSSKAHPPTEKWWSVFKTIFKYDPNSLVHGVLFPQWQIKIQRVLTAHLEAFGASRVDRSGVKFDRLGKTTSGQPIFAVDDATAREIRATFVLDLSLVRSFGRQDGAGALGLTDKQEEFVVALALWKIQQLLAAPFRFRSGCHLRCASLKSGGQEVEIAVNIKDAIRDAGFTTDPRITDVWWPREELYREGKEEEGTKTAGGGEDDGNGQED
;
A
#
# COMPACT_ATOMS: atom_id res chain seq x y z
N MET A 1 -30.29 -21.45 -21.85
CA MET A 1 -29.60 -20.76 -22.98
C MET A 1 -28.25 -21.42 -23.13
N PRO A 2 -27.70 -21.58 -24.34
CA PRO A 2 -26.33 -22.08 -24.45
C PRO A 2 -25.43 -21.12 -23.67
N ASP A 3 -24.57 -21.63 -22.78
CA ASP A 3 -23.52 -20.85 -22.15
C ASP A 3 -22.72 -20.18 -23.28
N SER A 4 -22.96 -18.89 -23.54
CA SER A 4 -22.14 -18.18 -24.50
C SER A 4 -20.74 -18.16 -23.92
N GLU A 5 -19.78 -18.70 -24.67
CA GLU A 5 -18.40 -18.79 -24.23
C GLU A 5 -17.90 -17.39 -23.81
N LYS A 6 -17.61 -17.23 -22.52
CA LYS A 6 -17.18 -15.95 -21.97
C LYS A 6 -15.83 -15.59 -22.59
N GLN A 7 -15.67 -14.31 -22.96
CA GLN A 7 -14.37 -13.86 -23.45
C GLN A 7 -13.35 -13.93 -22.31
N LYS A 8 -12.25 -14.66 -22.53
CA LYS A 8 -11.16 -14.75 -21.56
C LYS A 8 -10.24 -13.56 -21.67
N ILE A 9 -9.93 -12.95 -20.53
CA ILE A 9 -8.97 -11.86 -20.40
C ILE A 9 -7.70 -12.44 -19.77
N THR A 10 -6.63 -12.53 -20.56
CA THR A 10 -5.30 -12.92 -20.07
C THR A 10 -4.45 -11.67 -19.80
N PRO A 11 -3.44 -11.74 -18.90
CA PRO A 11 -2.53 -10.61 -18.67
C PRO A 11 -1.81 -10.14 -19.93
N ALA A 12 -1.35 -11.07 -20.76
CA ALA A 12 -0.64 -10.77 -21.99
C ALA A 12 -1.53 -10.06 -23.02
N ASP A 13 -2.78 -10.52 -23.18
CA ASP A 13 -3.73 -9.90 -24.12
C ASP A 13 -4.20 -8.55 -23.61
N ALA A 14 -4.49 -8.43 -22.30
CA ALA A 14 -4.80 -7.15 -21.68
C ALA A 14 -3.65 -6.16 -21.88
N LEU A 15 -2.41 -6.54 -21.59
CA LEU A 15 -1.25 -5.67 -21.76
C LEU A 15 -1.05 -5.21 -23.20
N ARG A 16 -1.48 -5.96 -24.22
CA ARG A 16 -1.42 -5.55 -25.64
C ARG A 16 -2.66 -4.83 -26.16
N GLY A 17 -3.80 -4.94 -25.45
CA GLY A 17 -5.10 -4.43 -25.89
C GLY A 17 -5.30 -2.92 -25.71
N ASP A 18 -6.55 -2.47 -25.75
CA ASP A 18 -6.88 -1.06 -25.54
C ASP A 18 -6.74 -0.66 -24.06
N SER A 19 -6.41 0.61 -23.82
CA SER A 19 -6.30 1.18 -22.48
C SER A 19 -7.30 2.33 -22.29
N PRO A 20 -7.95 2.45 -21.12
CA PRO A 20 -7.87 1.54 -19.98
C PRO A 20 -8.71 0.27 -20.19
N LEU A 21 -8.33 -0.84 -19.54
CA LEU A 21 -9.22 -1.99 -19.39
C LEU A 21 -10.23 -1.69 -18.28
N VAL A 22 -11.51 -1.67 -18.63
CA VAL A 22 -12.61 -1.47 -17.66
C VAL A 22 -13.35 -2.78 -17.44
N LEU A 23 -13.42 -3.20 -16.18
CA LEU A 23 -14.18 -4.36 -15.73
C LEU A 23 -15.31 -3.92 -14.82
N VAL A 24 -16.52 -4.35 -15.13
CA VAL A 24 -17.74 -4.01 -14.42
C VAL A 24 -18.32 -5.27 -13.79
N ALA A 25 -18.27 -5.36 -12.46
CA ALA A 25 -18.86 -6.44 -11.70
C ALA A 25 -20.20 -6.01 -11.11
N ARG A 26 -21.29 -6.67 -11.49
CA ARG A 26 -22.58 -6.53 -10.81
C ARG A 26 -22.56 -7.35 -9.54
N LEU A 27 -22.89 -6.74 -8.41
CA LEU A 27 -22.90 -7.36 -7.10
C LEU A 27 -24.31 -7.42 -6.52
N GLU A 28 -24.57 -8.41 -5.68
CA GLU A 28 -25.86 -8.62 -5.01
C GLU A 28 -25.65 -8.97 -3.52
N PRO A 29 -26.51 -8.50 -2.60
CA PRO A 29 -26.50 -8.96 -1.22
C PRO A 29 -26.70 -10.48 -1.13
N VAL A 30 -25.91 -11.12 -0.27
CA VAL A 30 -26.11 -12.54 0.05
C VAL A 30 -27.44 -12.74 0.78
N GLY A 31 -28.07 -13.90 0.58
CA GLY A 31 -29.31 -14.27 1.28
C GLY A 31 -30.59 -13.75 0.63
N GLY A 32 -30.51 -13.22 -0.60
CA GLY A 32 -31.69 -12.71 -1.33
C GLY A 32 -32.29 -11.46 -0.71
N LEU A 33 -31.46 -10.65 -0.02
CA LEU A 33 -31.89 -9.41 0.60
C LEU A 33 -32.02 -8.30 -0.45
N ASP A 34 -33.12 -7.55 -0.40
CA ASP A 34 -33.32 -6.35 -1.23
C ASP A 34 -32.57 -5.12 -0.69
N ARG A 35 -32.07 -5.22 0.55
CA ARG A 35 -31.40 -4.15 1.29
C ARG A 35 -29.93 -4.45 1.48
N PHE A 36 -29.14 -3.39 1.53
CA PHE A 36 -27.73 -3.43 1.88
C PHE A 36 -27.40 -2.26 2.81
N GLN A 37 -26.36 -2.39 3.61
CA GLN A 37 -25.84 -1.31 4.44
C GLN A 37 -24.58 -0.76 3.76
N PRO A 38 -24.58 0.48 3.23
CA PRO A 38 -23.41 1.10 2.59
C PRO A 38 -22.26 1.34 3.59
N ALA A 39 -21.10 1.82 3.10
CA ALA A 39 -20.07 2.37 3.97
C ALA A 39 -20.55 3.69 4.59
N GLY A 40 -20.40 3.82 5.92
CA GLY A 40 -20.62 5.09 6.62
C GLY A 40 -19.33 5.90 6.65
N PHE A 41 -19.39 7.16 6.24
CA PHE A 41 -18.29 8.10 6.45
C PHE A 41 -18.39 8.70 7.86
N PRO A 42 -17.27 8.86 8.59
CA PRO A 42 -17.26 9.60 9.85
C PRO A 42 -17.98 10.94 9.68
N GLU A 43 -18.81 11.32 10.66
CA GLU A 43 -19.57 12.59 10.72
C GLU A 43 -20.70 12.75 9.68
N VAL A 44 -20.71 11.92 8.64
CA VAL A 44 -21.53 12.12 7.44
C VAL A 44 -22.52 10.99 7.18
N GLY A 45 -22.23 9.78 7.64
CA GLY A 45 -23.04 8.59 7.35
C GLY A 45 -22.96 8.17 5.88
N HIS A 46 -24.00 7.51 5.37
CA HIS A 46 -24.03 7.04 3.98
C HIS A 46 -24.30 8.19 3.00
N ARG A 47 -23.47 8.32 1.97
CA ARG A 47 -23.65 9.34 0.93
C ARG A 47 -24.49 8.80 -0.21
N ILE A 48 -25.66 9.40 -0.39
CA ILE A 48 -26.49 9.29 -1.60
C ILE A 48 -26.55 10.67 -2.25
N TYR A 49 -26.21 10.75 -3.54
CA TYR A 49 -26.18 12.00 -4.28
C TYR A 49 -26.94 11.87 -5.62
N PRO A 50 -27.57 12.95 -6.10
CA PRO A 50 -28.16 13.00 -7.42
C PRO A 50 -27.05 13.08 -8.49
N ALA A 51 -27.03 12.15 -9.44
CA ALA A 51 -26.08 12.15 -10.55
C ALA A 51 -26.82 12.36 -11.89
N PRO A 52 -26.42 13.33 -12.72
CA PRO A 52 -26.98 13.49 -14.06
C PRO A 52 -26.59 12.31 -14.95
N ARG A 53 -27.47 11.95 -15.88
CA ARG A 53 -27.29 10.90 -16.89
C ARG A 53 -27.30 11.51 -18.29
N GLY A 54 -26.67 10.83 -19.25
CA GLY A 54 -26.55 11.32 -20.62
C GLY A 54 -27.87 11.48 -21.37
N ASP A 55 -28.95 10.89 -20.86
CA ASP A 55 -30.32 11.02 -21.36
C ASP A 55 -31.13 12.12 -20.67
N GLY A 56 -30.49 12.98 -19.88
CA GLY A 56 -31.12 14.09 -19.16
C GLY A 56 -31.82 13.68 -17.85
N ARG A 57 -31.83 12.38 -17.49
CA ARG A 57 -32.36 11.93 -16.20
C ARG A 57 -31.38 12.22 -15.07
N VAL A 58 -31.90 12.31 -13.85
CA VAL A 58 -31.11 12.29 -12.61
C VAL A 58 -31.33 10.93 -11.95
N GLU A 59 -30.24 10.24 -11.59
CA GLU A 59 -30.30 8.99 -10.86
C GLU A 59 -29.62 9.13 -9.51
N GLN A 60 -30.25 8.62 -8.45
CA GLN A 60 -29.66 8.58 -7.13
C GLN A 60 -28.54 7.54 -7.08
N VAL A 61 -27.33 7.98 -6.75
CA VAL A 61 -26.15 7.10 -6.61
C VAL A 61 -25.71 7.09 -5.15
N CYS A 62 -25.50 5.89 -4.61
CA CYS A 62 -24.92 5.69 -3.30
C CYS A 62 -23.47 5.23 -3.43
N ILE A 63 -22.57 5.88 -2.70
CA ILE A 63 -21.19 5.40 -2.53
C ILE A 63 -21.25 4.26 -1.53
N VAL A 64 -21.12 3.04 -2.03
CA VAL A 64 -21.17 1.83 -1.19
C VAL A 64 -19.82 1.57 -0.56
N ASP A 65 -18.72 1.84 -1.28
CA ASP A 65 -17.39 1.94 -0.70
C ASP A 65 -16.51 2.93 -1.48
N SER A 66 -15.53 3.53 -0.78
CA SER A 66 -14.62 4.53 -1.35
C SER A 66 -13.50 3.90 -2.17
N ALA A 67 -12.94 4.65 -3.12
CA ALA A 67 -11.82 4.17 -3.94
C ALA A 67 -10.56 3.83 -3.11
N ALA A 68 -10.33 4.56 -2.01
CA ALA A 68 -9.24 4.26 -1.09
C ALA A 68 -9.46 2.93 -0.36
N SER A 69 -10.68 2.70 0.16
CA SER A 69 -11.03 1.45 0.83
C SER A 69 -11.01 0.25 -0.13
N MET A 70 -11.51 0.42 -1.36
CA MET A 70 -11.45 -0.61 -2.39
C MET A 70 -10.01 -1.03 -2.71
N ALA A 71 -9.06 -0.09 -2.71
CA ALA A 71 -7.65 -0.43 -2.86
C ALA A 71 -7.12 -1.24 -1.68
N ASN A 72 -7.48 -0.89 -0.44
CA ASN A 72 -7.10 -1.68 0.74
C ASN A 72 -7.69 -3.09 0.68
N HIS A 73 -8.93 -3.26 0.18
CA HIS A 73 -9.52 -4.57 -0.04
C HIS A 73 -8.76 -5.40 -1.10
N LEU A 74 -8.38 -4.77 -2.21
CA LEU A 74 -7.53 -5.39 -3.25
C LEU A 74 -6.10 -5.70 -2.77
N GLU A 75 -5.61 -5.04 -1.72
CA GLU A 75 -4.35 -5.41 -1.06
C GLU A 75 -4.55 -6.56 -0.07
N SER A 76 -5.67 -6.57 0.66
CA SER A 76 -5.96 -7.59 1.67
C SER A 76 -6.06 -9.01 1.11
N VAL A 77 -6.51 -9.17 -0.15
CA VAL A 77 -6.58 -10.49 -0.81
C VAL A 77 -5.20 -11.12 -1.04
N CYS A 78 -4.12 -10.35 -0.92
CA CYS A 78 -2.76 -10.90 -1.00
C CYS A 78 -2.33 -11.65 0.26
N LEU A 79 -3.02 -11.44 1.40
CA LEU A 79 -2.64 -11.94 2.71
C LEU A 79 -3.50 -13.13 3.13
N ARG A 80 -2.96 -14.05 3.92
CA ARG A 80 -3.69 -15.25 4.41
C ARG A 80 -4.92 -14.92 5.25
N GLY A 81 -4.90 -13.75 5.89
CA GLY A 81 -5.98 -13.27 6.73
C GLY A 81 -5.89 -11.77 6.98
N PRO A 82 -6.95 -11.18 7.58
CA PRO A 82 -7.04 -9.73 7.79
C PRO A 82 -5.97 -9.14 8.71
N HIS A 83 -5.34 -10.00 9.52
CA HIS A 83 -4.32 -9.65 10.51
C HIS A 83 -3.01 -10.38 10.26
N ASP A 84 -2.88 -11.09 9.14
CA ASP A 84 -1.66 -11.80 8.79
C ASP A 84 -0.70 -10.89 8.02
N TYR A 85 0.59 -11.16 8.16
CA TYR A 85 1.68 -10.51 7.41
C TYR A 85 2.22 -11.41 6.29
N GLU A 86 1.68 -12.63 6.18
CA GLU A 86 2.12 -13.63 5.23
C GLU A 86 1.25 -13.63 3.98
N LEU A 87 1.93 -13.77 2.84
CA LEU A 87 1.27 -13.95 1.55
C LEU A 87 0.44 -15.24 1.51
N VAL A 88 -0.69 -15.19 0.79
CA VAL A 88 -1.39 -16.40 0.37
C VAL A 88 -0.47 -17.32 -0.44
N GLU A 89 -0.81 -18.61 -0.51
CA GLU A 89 0.01 -19.61 -1.20
C GLU A 89 0.29 -19.25 -2.68
N ASP A 90 -0.71 -18.68 -3.35
CA ASP A 90 -0.61 -18.28 -4.75
C ASP A 90 0.45 -17.22 -5.03
N LEU A 91 0.73 -16.35 -4.05
CA LEU A 91 1.69 -15.27 -4.16
C LEU A 91 3.07 -15.62 -3.60
N GLN A 92 3.29 -16.87 -3.17
CA GLN A 92 4.58 -17.29 -2.66
C GLN A 92 5.67 -17.08 -3.70
N GLY A 93 6.75 -16.40 -3.27
CA GLY A 93 7.84 -16.01 -4.16
C GLY A 93 7.68 -14.63 -4.80
N MET A 94 6.60 -13.88 -4.54
CA MET A 94 6.54 -12.45 -4.83
C MET A 94 7.32 -11.66 -3.77
N PRO A 95 8.19 -10.70 -4.15
CA PRO A 95 8.90 -9.85 -3.20
C PRO A 95 7.95 -8.85 -2.53
N TYR A 96 8.26 -8.53 -1.27
CA TYR A 96 7.64 -7.45 -0.49
C TYR A 96 8.57 -7.11 0.67
N VAL A 97 8.29 -6.00 1.36
CA VAL A 97 9.11 -5.52 2.48
C VAL A 97 8.42 -5.80 3.81
N ARG A 98 9.17 -6.26 4.81
CA ARG A 98 8.71 -6.46 6.19
C ARG A 98 9.52 -5.61 7.15
N CYS A 99 8.82 -4.89 8.02
CA CYS A 99 9.41 -4.29 9.21
C CYS A 99 9.43 -5.36 10.29
N VAL A 100 10.62 -5.65 10.82
CA VAL A 100 10.84 -6.69 11.83
C VAL A 100 11.55 -6.11 13.05
N THR A 101 11.32 -6.72 14.20
CA THR A 101 12.08 -6.46 15.43
C THR A 101 12.52 -7.77 16.08
N GLY A 102 13.32 -7.68 17.15
CA GLY A 102 13.87 -8.82 17.87
C GLY A 102 15.34 -8.63 18.23
N GLY A 103 15.83 -9.48 19.13
CA GLY A 103 17.23 -9.48 19.56
C GLY A 103 18.18 -9.88 18.43
N LEU A 104 19.35 -9.23 18.40
CA LEU A 104 20.43 -9.58 17.49
C LEU A 104 21.34 -10.62 18.15
N ASP A 105 21.54 -11.75 17.47
CA ASP A 105 22.55 -12.75 17.81
C ASP A 105 23.51 -12.91 16.62
N GLY A 106 24.82 -12.73 16.87
CA GLY A 106 25.83 -12.77 15.81
C GLY A 106 25.58 -11.79 14.64
N GLY A 107 24.88 -10.67 14.89
CA GLY A 107 24.51 -9.69 13.86
C GLY A 107 23.36 -10.09 12.95
N ARG A 108 22.55 -11.09 13.35
CA ARG A 108 21.30 -11.49 12.69
C ARG A 108 20.16 -11.48 13.69
N VAL A 109 18.94 -11.29 13.20
CA VAL A 109 17.73 -11.41 14.03
C VAL A 109 17.47 -12.89 14.27
N ALA A 110 17.57 -13.35 15.53
CA ALA A 110 17.42 -14.77 15.85
C ALA A 110 15.99 -15.27 15.62
N THR A 111 15.00 -14.50 16.08
CA THR A 111 13.57 -14.76 15.91
C THR A 111 12.88 -13.45 15.53
N PRO A 112 12.74 -13.14 14.22
CA PRO A 112 12.14 -11.88 13.79
C PRO A 112 10.65 -11.85 14.12
N GLU A 113 10.23 -10.83 14.87
CA GLU A 113 8.83 -10.45 15.05
C GLU A 113 8.45 -9.48 13.94
N VAL A 114 7.50 -9.86 13.07
CA VAL A 114 7.01 -8.99 12.00
C VAL A 114 6.00 -8.01 12.58
N VAL A 115 6.19 -6.73 12.32
CA VAL A 115 5.35 -5.65 12.86
C VAL A 115 4.37 -5.14 11.80
N VAL A 116 4.88 -4.91 10.60
CA VAL A 116 4.10 -4.41 9.46
C VAL A 116 4.80 -4.76 8.15
N THR A 117 4.05 -4.82 7.05
CA THR A 117 4.55 -5.11 5.70
C THR A 117 4.19 -4.00 4.71
N SER A 118 4.88 -3.96 3.56
CA SER A 118 4.53 -3.01 2.48
C SER A 118 3.13 -3.23 1.89
N LEU A 119 2.47 -4.36 2.20
CA LEU A 119 1.09 -4.67 1.80
C LEU A 119 0.04 -4.20 2.82
N THR A 120 0.44 -4.01 4.08
CA THR A 120 -0.45 -3.59 5.18
C THR A 120 -0.27 -2.10 5.54
N GLU A 121 0.86 -1.51 5.17
CA GLU A 121 1.18 -0.11 5.45
C GLU A 121 0.70 0.82 4.32
N GLY A 122 0.00 1.90 4.66
CA GLY A 122 -0.64 2.79 3.68
C GLY A 122 0.33 3.52 2.75
N HIS A 123 1.56 3.77 3.23
CA HIS A 123 2.65 4.33 2.42
C HIS A 123 3.48 3.28 1.66
N ARG A 124 3.13 1.99 1.80
CA ARG A 124 3.83 0.85 1.19
C ARG A 124 5.34 0.95 1.43
N ILE A 125 6.17 0.59 0.46
CA ILE A 125 7.64 0.69 0.56
C ILE A 125 8.17 2.10 0.90
N ALA A 126 7.40 3.17 0.69
CA ALA A 126 7.80 4.54 1.03
C ALA A 126 7.56 4.91 2.51
N SER A 127 7.02 4.01 3.32
CA SER A 127 6.85 4.26 4.77
C SER A 127 8.20 4.44 5.47
N THR A 128 8.26 5.33 6.45
CA THR A 128 9.45 5.52 7.31
C THR A 128 9.81 4.24 8.06
N TYR A 129 8.83 3.39 8.38
CA TYR A 129 9.08 2.06 8.95
C TYR A 129 9.99 1.19 8.09
N PHE A 130 10.01 1.40 6.77
CA PHE A 130 10.90 0.66 5.87
C PHE A 130 12.13 1.47 5.50
N LEU A 131 11.97 2.76 5.18
CA LEU A 131 13.07 3.60 4.73
C LEU A 131 14.19 3.69 5.76
N GLU A 132 13.85 4.06 6.99
CA GLU A 132 14.83 4.38 8.03
C GLU A 132 15.38 3.14 8.75
N GLY A 133 14.71 1.99 8.63
CA GLY A 133 15.15 0.77 9.29
C GLY A 133 16.32 0.09 8.58
N VAL A 134 16.98 -0.80 9.32
CA VAL A 134 18.26 -1.40 8.90
C VAL A 134 18.03 -2.73 8.17
N ARG A 135 18.49 -2.83 6.92
CA ARG A 135 18.39 -4.06 6.13
C ARG A 135 19.57 -5.01 6.35
N ASP A 136 20.75 -4.48 6.68
CA ASP A 136 21.94 -5.27 7.02
C ASP A 136 22.24 -5.17 8.52
N THR A 137 21.68 -6.09 9.32
CA THR A 137 21.86 -6.10 10.77
C THR A 137 23.30 -6.36 11.22
N SER A 138 24.18 -6.88 10.35
CA SER A 138 25.61 -7.02 10.65
C SER A 138 26.29 -5.65 10.78
N ALA A 139 25.77 -4.63 10.09
CA ALA A 139 26.24 -3.25 10.20
C ALA A 139 25.95 -2.67 11.59
N VAL A 140 24.81 -3.02 12.20
CA VAL A 140 24.45 -2.60 13.57
C VAL A 140 25.45 -3.13 14.59
N THR A 141 25.85 -4.40 14.46
CA THR A 141 26.84 -4.99 15.39
C THR A 141 28.20 -4.30 15.27
N ARG A 142 28.65 -4.04 14.03
CA ARG A 142 29.88 -3.29 13.76
C ARG A 142 29.82 -1.87 14.32
N ALA A 143 28.69 -1.17 14.12
CA ALA A 143 28.48 0.18 14.62
C ALA A 143 28.45 0.24 16.15
N ASN A 144 27.81 -0.74 16.81
CA ASN A 144 27.80 -0.84 18.28
C ASN A 144 29.20 -1.05 18.85
N SER A 145 30.02 -1.92 18.25
CA SER A 145 31.41 -2.09 18.65
C SER A 145 32.22 -0.78 18.54
N LEU A 146 32.04 -0.03 17.45
CA LEU A 146 32.66 1.30 17.29
C LEU A 146 32.18 2.32 18.33
N ARG A 147 30.90 2.28 18.71
CA ARG A 147 30.33 3.15 19.76
C ARG A 147 30.89 2.82 21.15
N GLU A 148 31.06 1.54 21.47
CA GLU A 148 31.70 1.12 22.72
C GLU A 148 33.14 1.62 22.82
N ASP A 149 33.91 1.45 21.74
CA ASP A 149 35.27 1.98 21.63
C ASP A 149 35.31 3.50 21.75
N ALA A 150 34.38 4.21 21.08
CA ALA A 150 34.26 5.66 21.17
C ALA A 150 33.99 6.11 22.61
N ASN A 151 33.13 5.39 23.33
CA ASN A 151 32.80 5.68 24.73
C ASN A 151 34.01 5.46 25.65
N LYS A 152 34.76 4.36 25.47
CA LYS A 152 36.01 4.11 26.22
C LYS A 152 37.02 5.24 26.02
N LEU A 153 37.24 5.65 24.77
CA LEU A 153 38.15 6.75 24.43
C LEU A 153 37.72 8.09 25.07
N LYS A 154 36.42 8.38 25.10
CA LYS A 154 35.88 9.59 25.75
C LYS A 154 36.05 9.56 27.27
N GLU A 155 35.85 8.40 27.91
CA GLU A 155 36.07 8.26 29.36
C GLU A 155 37.55 8.37 29.72
N GLU A 156 38.46 7.81 28.91
CA GLU A 156 39.90 8.00 29.09
C GLU A 156 40.33 9.46 28.87
N ALA A 157 39.75 10.14 27.87
CA ALA A 157 39.99 11.56 27.62
C ALA A 157 39.58 12.43 28.81
N LYS A 158 38.45 12.13 29.48
CA LYS A 158 38.02 12.86 30.69
C LYS A 158 39.03 12.76 31.84
N LYS A 159 39.74 11.62 31.95
CA LYS A 159 40.77 11.39 32.97
C LYS A 159 42.09 12.11 32.63
N LEU A 160 42.34 12.36 31.35
CA LEU A 160 43.54 12.99 30.83
C LEU A 160 43.26 14.44 30.46
N LYS A 161 43.46 15.40 31.37
CA LYS A 161 43.26 16.84 31.07
C LYS A 161 44.47 17.48 30.35
N ASN A 162 45.05 16.76 29.40
CA ASN A 162 46.25 17.16 28.64
C ASN A 162 46.00 16.99 27.12
N ASP A 163 47.03 17.22 26.31
CA ASP A 163 46.92 17.09 24.85
C ASP A 163 46.62 15.64 24.40
N ASP A 164 47.04 14.63 25.16
CA ASP A 164 46.67 13.23 24.90
C ASP A 164 45.17 12.99 25.09
N GLY A 165 44.56 13.64 26.09
CA GLY A 165 43.11 13.61 26.28
C GLY A 165 42.34 14.21 25.12
N LYS A 166 42.78 15.37 24.61
CA LYS A 166 42.18 15.99 23.41
C LYS A 166 42.26 15.08 22.18
N LYS A 167 43.41 14.39 22.00
CA LYS A 167 43.60 13.44 20.89
C LYS A 167 42.63 12.26 20.99
N LYS A 168 42.48 11.68 22.19
CA LYS A 168 41.52 10.59 22.44
C LYS A 168 40.07 11.01 22.26
N GLU A 169 39.70 12.23 22.66
CA GLU A 169 38.35 12.76 22.43
C GLU A 169 38.04 12.91 20.94
N ALA A 170 38.99 13.43 20.14
CA ALA A 170 38.85 13.54 18.69
C ALA A 170 38.72 12.16 18.02
N GLU A 171 39.52 11.18 18.47
CA GLU A 171 39.44 9.80 17.99
C GLU A 171 38.07 9.17 18.33
N GLY A 172 37.55 9.38 19.54
CA GLY A 172 36.22 8.94 19.95
C GLY A 172 35.10 9.54 19.10
N LYS A 173 35.17 10.84 18.79
CA LYS A 173 34.21 11.50 17.87
C LYS A 173 34.27 10.91 16.46
N LYS A 174 35.48 10.60 15.97
CA LYS A 174 35.67 9.96 14.65
C LYS A 174 35.01 8.58 14.59
N LYS A 175 35.25 7.73 15.60
CA LYS A 175 34.61 6.39 15.69
C LYS A 175 33.09 6.47 15.79
N GLU A 176 32.56 7.45 16.53
CA GLU A 176 31.10 7.65 16.60
C GLU A 176 30.50 8.08 15.25
N ALA A 177 31.17 8.98 14.53
CA ALA A 177 30.74 9.39 13.19
C ALA A 177 30.79 8.21 12.20
N GLU A 178 31.81 7.37 12.28
CA GLU A 178 31.95 6.14 11.49
C GLU A 178 30.82 5.14 11.78
N ALA A 179 30.49 4.93 13.06
CA ALA A 179 29.37 4.07 13.46
C ALA A 179 28.04 4.54 12.87
N LYS A 180 27.75 5.86 12.96
CA LYS A 180 26.53 6.46 12.38
C LYS A 180 26.48 6.27 10.87
N LYS A 181 27.60 6.47 10.17
CA LYS A 181 27.70 6.29 8.72
C LYS A 181 27.41 4.83 8.32
N ILE A 182 27.98 3.86 9.03
CA ILE A 182 27.76 2.43 8.77
C ILE A 182 26.28 2.05 8.90
N GLU A 183 25.60 2.50 9.96
CA GLU A 183 24.16 2.23 10.12
C GLU A 183 23.33 2.90 9.03
N GLN A 184 23.62 4.17 8.71
CA GLN A 184 22.92 4.91 7.66
C GLN A 184 23.04 4.21 6.29
N GLU A 185 24.24 3.75 5.93
CA GLU A 185 24.48 3.03 4.67
C GLU A 185 23.81 1.64 4.62
N ALA A 186 23.46 1.08 5.78
CA ALA A 186 22.79 -0.21 5.92
C ALA A 186 21.26 -0.13 5.88
N THR A 187 20.68 1.07 5.83
CA THR A 187 19.23 1.27 5.74
C THR A 187 18.67 0.87 4.37
N LEU A 188 17.37 0.56 4.31
CA LEU A 188 16.70 0.38 3.02
C LEU A 188 16.73 1.68 2.21
N GLN A 189 16.58 2.83 2.86
CA GLN A 189 16.65 4.15 2.21
C GLN A 189 17.96 4.33 1.44
N ALA A 190 19.10 4.02 2.05
CA ALA A 190 20.40 4.12 1.37
C ALA A 190 20.51 3.17 0.17
N ALA A 191 19.92 1.97 0.27
CA ALA A 191 19.86 1.04 -0.85
C ALA A 191 19.00 1.58 -2.01
N LEU A 192 17.82 2.13 -1.70
CA LEU A 192 16.93 2.72 -2.71
C LEU A 192 17.55 3.94 -3.38
N ILE A 193 18.20 4.83 -2.62
CA ILE A 193 18.93 5.99 -3.18
C ILE A 193 19.96 5.53 -4.20
N ARG A 194 20.79 4.55 -3.82
CA ARG A 194 21.84 4.01 -4.68
C ARG A 194 21.28 3.31 -5.91
N GLU A 195 20.27 2.47 -5.76
CA GLU A 195 19.69 1.68 -6.86
C GLU A 195 18.86 2.54 -7.82
N CYS A 196 18.17 3.57 -7.32
CA CYS A 196 17.48 4.57 -8.14
C CYS A 196 18.44 5.60 -8.77
N GLY A 197 19.70 5.65 -8.35
CA GLY A 197 20.68 6.64 -8.83
C GLY A 197 20.37 8.07 -8.38
N ILE A 198 19.83 8.24 -7.18
CA ILE A 198 19.47 9.56 -6.62
C ILE A 198 20.74 10.23 -6.09
N GLU A 199 21.00 11.46 -6.54
CA GLU A 199 22.15 12.25 -6.10
C GLU A 199 21.73 13.27 -5.03
N LEU A 200 22.20 13.05 -3.81
CA LEU A 200 21.95 13.93 -2.66
C LEU A 200 23.06 14.98 -2.54
N ALA A 201 23.02 16.02 -3.38
CA ALA A 201 23.99 17.11 -3.41
C ALA A 201 23.92 18.03 -2.17
N GLY A 202 24.18 17.49 -0.97
CA GLY A 202 24.11 18.20 0.32
C GLY A 202 22.69 18.40 0.87
N SER A 203 21.68 17.80 0.24
CA SER A 203 20.27 17.87 0.65
C SER A 203 19.73 16.48 0.99
N SER A 204 18.80 16.38 1.94
CA SER A 204 18.03 15.17 2.20
C SER A 204 16.87 14.95 1.20
N LYS A 205 16.63 15.95 0.34
CA LYS A 205 15.63 15.95 -0.72
C LYS A 205 16.28 16.07 -2.09
N ALA A 206 15.87 15.23 -3.02
CA ALA A 206 16.35 15.25 -4.40
C ALA A 206 15.27 14.65 -5.33
N HIS A 207 15.57 14.53 -6.61
CA HIS A 207 14.81 13.70 -7.53
C HIS A 207 15.79 12.84 -8.34
N PRO A 208 15.39 11.64 -8.81
CA PRO A 208 16.23 10.86 -9.71
C PRO A 208 16.52 11.64 -11.00
N PRO A 209 17.76 11.62 -11.52
CA PRO A 209 18.05 12.12 -12.85
C PRO A 209 17.17 11.47 -13.92
N THR A 210 16.83 12.20 -14.98
CA THR A 210 15.87 11.73 -16.01
C THR A 210 16.30 10.42 -16.66
N GLU A 211 17.59 10.25 -16.92
CA GLU A 211 18.19 9.05 -17.49
C GLU A 211 18.16 7.84 -16.53
N LYS A 212 18.02 8.09 -15.22
CA LYS A 212 17.93 7.05 -14.19
C LYS A 212 16.50 6.68 -13.82
N TRP A 213 15.48 7.34 -14.37
CA TRP A 213 14.08 7.09 -14.04
C TRP A 213 13.66 5.63 -14.23
N TRP A 214 14.20 4.94 -15.24
CA TRP A 214 14.00 3.50 -15.44
C TRP A 214 14.45 2.64 -14.27
N SER A 215 15.47 3.08 -13.53
CA SER A 215 15.97 2.39 -12.34
C SER A 215 14.98 2.47 -11.19
N VAL A 216 14.13 3.51 -11.14
CA VAL A 216 13.06 3.64 -10.15
C VAL A 216 12.06 2.50 -10.29
N PHE A 217 11.56 2.24 -11.51
CA PHE A 217 10.62 1.14 -11.76
C PHE A 217 11.24 -0.22 -11.45
N LYS A 218 12.48 -0.46 -11.90
CA LYS A 218 13.22 -1.70 -11.60
C LYS A 218 13.40 -1.91 -10.10
N THR A 219 13.77 -0.85 -9.38
CA THR A 219 14.02 -0.90 -7.94
C THR A 219 12.73 -1.17 -7.17
N ILE A 220 11.65 -0.46 -7.49
CA ILE A 220 10.35 -0.70 -6.83
C ILE A 220 9.83 -2.10 -7.16
N PHE A 221 9.90 -2.53 -8.42
CA PHE A 221 9.50 -3.88 -8.81
C PHE A 221 10.29 -4.98 -8.09
N LYS A 222 11.59 -4.76 -7.87
CA LYS A 222 12.46 -5.69 -7.15
C LYS A 222 12.06 -5.87 -5.69
N TYR A 223 11.69 -4.79 -5.00
CA TYR A 223 11.42 -4.83 -3.56
C TYR A 223 9.93 -4.99 -3.22
N ASP A 224 9.04 -4.38 -4.00
CA ASP A 224 7.61 -4.30 -3.73
C ASP A 224 6.81 -4.00 -5.03
N PRO A 225 6.59 -4.99 -5.91
CA PRO A 225 5.86 -4.80 -7.16
C PRO A 225 4.39 -4.43 -6.93
N ASN A 226 3.83 -4.71 -5.75
CA ASN A 226 2.50 -4.25 -5.36
C ASN A 226 2.39 -2.72 -5.31
N SER A 227 3.49 -2.01 -4.98
CA SER A 227 3.55 -0.55 -5.05
C SER A 227 3.36 0.00 -6.47
N LEU A 228 3.73 -0.76 -7.51
CA LEU A 228 3.45 -0.36 -8.90
C LEU A 228 1.98 -0.56 -9.26
N VAL A 229 1.28 -1.51 -8.62
CA VAL A 229 -0.16 -1.70 -8.83
C VAL A 229 -0.97 -0.58 -8.16
N HIS A 230 -0.66 -0.32 -6.89
CA HIS A 230 -1.47 0.55 -6.03
C HIS A 230 -0.90 1.96 -5.81
N GLY A 231 0.17 2.29 -6.54
CA GLY A 231 0.86 3.57 -6.49
C GLY A 231 1.69 3.77 -5.22
N VAL A 232 2.69 4.63 -5.33
CA VAL A 232 3.60 4.98 -4.23
C VAL A 232 4.09 6.41 -4.38
N LEU A 233 4.30 7.09 -3.25
CA LEU A 233 4.82 8.45 -3.18
C LEU A 233 6.01 8.48 -2.22
N PHE A 234 7.17 8.92 -2.72
CA PHE A 234 8.34 9.27 -1.91
C PHE A 234 8.47 10.79 -1.89
N PRO A 235 7.95 11.51 -0.87
CA PRO A 235 7.96 12.97 -0.85
C PRO A 235 9.37 13.56 -0.87
N GLN A 236 10.32 12.94 -0.16
CA GLN A 236 11.71 13.38 -0.10
C GLN A 236 12.40 13.28 -1.46
N TRP A 237 11.98 12.31 -2.29
CA TRP A 237 12.58 12.05 -3.60
C TRP A 237 11.76 12.56 -4.77
N GLN A 238 10.62 13.20 -4.49
CA GLN A 238 9.66 13.68 -5.49
C GLN A 238 9.22 12.60 -6.49
N ILE A 239 9.26 11.33 -6.08
CA ILE A 239 8.81 10.20 -6.90
C ILE A 239 7.34 9.96 -6.59
N LYS A 240 6.47 10.15 -7.57
CA LYS A 240 5.03 9.83 -7.48
C LYS A 240 4.66 8.88 -8.61
N ILE A 241 4.31 7.64 -8.26
CA ILE A 241 3.77 6.65 -9.19
C ILE A 241 2.28 6.51 -8.91
N GLN A 242 1.47 6.73 -9.94
CA GLN A 242 0.01 6.61 -9.84
C GLN A 242 -0.40 5.15 -9.72
N ARG A 243 -1.63 4.91 -9.26
CA ARG A 243 -2.21 3.56 -9.26
C ARG A 243 -2.48 3.15 -10.70
N VAL A 244 -2.07 1.96 -11.09
CA VAL A 244 -2.53 1.36 -12.36
C VAL A 244 -3.91 0.75 -12.17
N LEU A 245 -4.25 0.28 -10.96
CA LEU A 245 -5.54 -0.30 -10.63
C LEU A 245 -6.33 0.62 -9.68
N THR A 246 -7.47 1.11 -10.16
CA THR A 246 -8.45 1.84 -9.34
C THR A 246 -9.79 1.12 -9.37
N ALA A 247 -10.55 1.19 -8.27
CA ALA A 247 -11.84 0.56 -8.18
C ALA A 247 -12.84 1.44 -7.41
N HIS A 248 -14.10 1.41 -7.84
CA HIS A 248 -15.21 2.15 -7.25
C HIS A 248 -16.35 1.18 -7.00
N LEU A 249 -17.01 1.26 -5.85
CA LEU A 249 -18.18 0.45 -5.52
C LEU A 249 -19.38 1.36 -5.25
N GLU A 250 -20.33 1.35 -6.17
CA GLU A 250 -21.46 2.27 -6.19
C GLU A 250 -22.78 1.53 -6.40
N ALA A 251 -23.86 2.11 -5.89
CA ALA A 251 -25.21 1.60 -6.08
C ALA A 251 -26.07 2.64 -6.78
N PHE A 252 -26.81 2.19 -7.80
CA PHE A 252 -27.56 3.00 -8.76
C PHE A 252 -29.06 2.87 -8.50
N GLY A 253 -29.78 4.00 -8.60
CA GLY A 253 -31.19 4.08 -8.22
C GLY A 253 -31.36 3.86 -6.71
N ALA A 254 -30.44 4.41 -5.91
CA ALA A 254 -30.37 4.14 -4.49
C ALA A 254 -31.41 4.95 -3.69
N SER A 255 -32.00 4.33 -2.67
CA SER A 255 -32.91 4.99 -1.73
C SER A 255 -32.60 4.57 -0.30
N ARG A 256 -32.76 5.49 0.66
CA ARG A 256 -32.61 5.22 2.09
C ARG A 256 -33.76 4.39 2.61
N VAL A 257 -33.47 3.50 3.54
CA VAL A 257 -34.45 2.73 4.31
C VAL A 257 -34.12 2.87 5.78
N ASP A 258 -35.05 3.45 6.54
CA ASP A 258 -34.90 3.59 7.98
C ASP A 258 -35.13 2.23 8.66
N ARG A 259 -34.12 1.75 9.39
CA ARG A 259 -34.23 0.57 10.24
C ARG A 259 -33.81 0.90 11.65
N SER A 260 -34.33 0.18 12.64
CA SER A 260 -33.87 0.28 14.02
C SER A 260 -32.91 -0.86 14.39
N GLY A 261 -31.86 -0.50 15.13
CA GLY A 261 -30.98 -1.41 15.85
C GLY A 261 -31.32 -1.40 17.34
N VAL A 262 -30.96 -2.47 18.04
CA VAL A 262 -31.13 -2.60 19.49
C VAL A 262 -29.76 -2.80 20.14
N LYS A 263 -29.50 -2.07 21.23
CA LYS A 263 -28.32 -2.31 22.06
C LYS A 263 -28.72 -3.13 23.28
N PHE A 264 -28.13 -4.30 23.42
CA PHE A 264 -28.30 -5.12 24.61
C PHE A 264 -27.35 -4.66 25.72
N ASP A 265 -27.90 -4.08 26.78
CA ASP A 265 -27.16 -3.84 28.01
C ASP A 265 -27.14 -5.11 28.86
N ARG A 266 -26.06 -5.88 28.73
CA ARG A 266 -25.86 -7.12 29.53
C ARG A 266 -25.52 -6.84 30.99
N LEU A 267 -25.10 -5.62 31.34
CA LEU A 267 -24.61 -5.28 32.68
C LEU A 267 -25.60 -4.43 33.48
N GLY A 268 -26.73 -4.04 32.86
CA GLY A 268 -27.78 -3.24 33.51
C GLY A 268 -27.30 -1.89 34.02
N LYS A 269 -26.22 -1.35 33.44
CA LYS A 269 -25.57 -0.11 33.89
C LYS A 269 -26.09 1.13 33.18
N THR A 270 -26.92 0.97 32.16
CA THR A 270 -27.55 2.07 31.44
C THR A 270 -28.91 2.40 32.04
N THR A 271 -29.13 3.68 32.36
CA THR A 271 -30.40 4.20 32.90
C THR A 271 -31.52 4.27 31.85
N SER A 272 -31.22 4.03 30.57
CA SER A 272 -32.11 4.22 29.42
C SER A 272 -32.77 2.93 28.88
N GLY A 273 -32.66 1.80 29.57
CA GLY A 273 -33.23 0.52 29.10
C GLY A 273 -32.42 -0.13 27.99
N GLN A 274 -33.06 -0.83 27.05
CA GLN A 274 -32.42 -1.31 25.80
C GLN A 274 -32.56 -0.21 24.74
N PRO A 275 -31.59 0.70 24.54
CA PRO A 275 -31.77 1.79 23.61
C PRO A 275 -31.88 1.28 22.17
N ILE A 276 -32.90 1.80 21.49
CA ILE A 276 -33.14 1.62 20.07
C ILE A 276 -32.45 2.78 19.34
N PHE A 277 -31.66 2.48 18.32
CA PHE A 277 -30.96 3.48 17.51
C PHE A 277 -31.27 3.30 16.03
N ALA A 278 -31.20 4.37 15.24
CA ALA A 278 -31.38 4.27 13.80
C ALA A 278 -30.16 3.60 13.15
N VAL A 279 -30.43 2.69 12.22
CA VAL A 279 -29.47 2.08 11.32
C VAL A 279 -29.87 2.51 9.92
N ASP A 280 -28.99 3.22 9.24
CA ASP A 280 -29.21 3.62 7.86
C ASP A 280 -28.98 2.39 6.96
N ASP A 281 -30.05 1.81 6.42
CA ASP A 281 -29.98 0.84 5.32
C ASP A 281 -30.28 1.54 3.99
N ALA A 282 -29.96 0.89 2.88
CA ALA A 282 -30.29 1.35 1.55
C ALA A 282 -30.86 0.21 0.68
N THR A 283 -31.64 0.60 -0.32
CA THR A 283 -32.04 -0.25 -1.46
C THR A 283 -31.44 0.34 -2.72
N ALA A 284 -31.24 -0.48 -3.75
CA ALA A 284 -30.78 -0.01 -5.05
C ALA A 284 -31.25 -0.95 -6.16
N ARG A 285 -31.42 -0.41 -7.36
CA ARG A 285 -31.68 -1.20 -8.56
C ARG A 285 -30.48 -2.07 -8.94
N GLU A 286 -29.27 -1.56 -8.68
CA GLU A 286 -28.03 -2.20 -9.10
C GLU A 286 -26.88 -1.78 -8.18
N ILE A 287 -26.07 -2.74 -7.73
CA ILE A 287 -24.80 -2.49 -7.05
C ILE A 287 -23.69 -2.94 -8.00
N ARG A 288 -22.68 -2.09 -8.20
CA ARG A 288 -21.63 -2.33 -9.19
C ARG A 288 -20.28 -1.93 -8.64
N ALA A 289 -19.32 -2.86 -8.74
CA ALA A 289 -17.90 -2.53 -8.66
C ALA A 289 -17.37 -2.26 -10.07
N THR A 290 -16.77 -1.10 -10.29
CA THR A 290 -16.07 -0.75 -11.53
C THR A 290 -14.57 -0.73 -11.25
N PHE A 291 -13.83 -1.60 -11.92
CA PHE A 291 -12.38 -1.66 -11.89
C PHE A 291 -11.83 -1.03 -13.17
N VAL A 292 -10.86 -0.15 -13.03
CA VAL A 292 -10.17 0.52 -14.13
C VAL A 292 -8.69 0.19 -14.01
N LEU A 293 -8.15 -0.46 -15.03
CA LEU A 293 -6.75 -0.84 -15.14
C LEU A 293 -6.09 -0.02 -16.26
N ASP A 294 -5.20 0.90 -15.91
CA ASP A 294 -4.45 1.73 -16.84
C ASP A 294 -3.25 0.95 -17.42
N LEU A 295 -3.48 0.34 -18.57
CA LEU A 295 -2.49 -0.47 -19.27
C LEU A 295 -1.43 0.39 -19.97
N SER A 296 -1.78 1.64 -20.33
CA SER A 296 -0.84 2.60 -20.89
C SER A 296 0.20 3.02 -19.85
N LEU A 297 -0.22 3.19 -18.59
CA LEU A 297 0.69 3.45 -17.48
C LEU A 297 1.63 2.26 -17.24
N VAL A 298 1.12 1.01 -17.27
CA VAL A 298 1.97 -0.18 -17.11
C VAL A 298 3.04 -0.25 -18.22
N ARG A 299 2.67 -0.03 -19.49
CA ARG A 299 3.61 0.03 -20.63
C ARG A 299 4.62 1.16 -20.54
N SER A 300 4.41 2.14 -19.67
CA SER A 300 5.37 3.23 -19.46
C SER A 300 6.49 2.85 -18.50
N PHE A 301 6.38 1.70 -17.80
CA PHE A 301 7.37 1.25 -16.84
C PHE A 301 8.60 0.61 -17.49
N GLY A 302 8.49 0.20 -18.76
CA GLY A 302 9.59 -0.33 -19.55
C GLY A 302 9.41 -0.09 -21.05
N ARG A 303 10.52 -0.22 -21.80
CA ARG A 303 10.49 -0.28 -23.27
C ARG A 303 11.76 -0.91 -23.79
N GLN A 304 11.70 -1.45 -25.00
CA GLN A 304 12.90 -1.81 -25.75
C GLN A 304 13.48 -0.58 -26.45
N ASP A 305 14.78 -0.40 -26.33
CA ASP A 305 15.58 0.53 -27.14
C ASP A 305 16.58 -0.31 -27.96
N GLY A 306 17.13 0.23 -29.05
CA GLY A 306 18.09 -0.47 -29.91
C GLY A 306 19.34 -1.01 -29.19
N ALA A 307 19.57 -0.60 -27.94
CA ALA A 307 20.65 -1.06 -27.06
C ALA A 307 20.19 -2.08 -25.98
N GLY A 308 18.90 -2.38 -25.85
CA GLY A 308 18.34 -3.32 -24.87
C GLY A 308 17.08 -2.82 -24.16
N ALA A 309 16.61 -3.57 -23.16
CA ALA A 309 15.43 -3.21 -22.36
C ALA A 309 15.73 -2.12 -21.32
N LEU A 310 15.03 -0.99 -21.43
CA LEU A 310 14.95 0.05 -20.41
C LEU A 310 13.76 -0.24 -19.49
N GLY A 311 13.92 0.00 -18.19
CA GLY A 311 12.84 -0.22 -17.22
C GLY A 311 12.47 -1.70 -17.03
N LEU A 312 11.19 -1.98 -16.88
CA LEU A 312 10.68 -3.34 -16.74
C LEU A 312 10.76 -4.12 -18.07
N THR A 313 10.94 -5.43 -17.99
CA THR A 313 10.79 -6.32 -19.15
C THR A 313 9.31 -6.62 -19.41
N ASP A 314 8.96 -7.07 -20.63
CA ASP A 314 7.60 -7.45 -20.99
C ASP A 314 6.97 -8.43 -19.98
N LYS A 315 7.76 -9.38 -19.46
CA LYS A 315 7.30 -10.35 -18.44
C LYS A 315 7.07 -9.73 -17.07
N GLN A 316 7.81 -8.69 -16.73
CA GLN A 316 7.61 -7.93 -15.49
C GLN A 316 6.38 -7.01 -15.60
N GLU A 317 6.17 -6.37 -16.74
CA GLU A 317 4.93 -5.62 -17.02
C GLU A 317 3.70 -6.53 -17.04
N GLU A 318 3.81 -7.70 -17.70
CA GLU A 318 2.78 -8.74 -17.71
C GLU A 318 2.46 -9.21 -16.29
N PHE A 319 3.46 -9.33 -15.41
CA PHE A 319 3.24 -9.64 -13.99
C PHE A 319 2.47 -8.55 -13.25
N VAL A 320 2.74 -7.25 -13.51
CA VAL A 320 1.96 -6.15 -12.88
C VAL A 320 0.49 -6.25 -13.27
N VAL A 321 0.20 -6.53 -14.55
CA VAL A 321 -1.16 -6.77 -15.04
C VAL A 321 -1.76 -8.04 -14.42
N ALA A 322 -1.00 -9.13 -14.35
CA ALA A 322 -1.44 -10.39 -13.76
C ALA A 322 -1.80 -10.22 -12.29
N LEU A 323 -0.97 -9.51 -11.51
CA LEU A 323 -1.23 -9.21 -10.11
C LEU A 323 -2.52 -8.38 -9.95
N ALA A 324 -2.72 -7.35 -10.78
CA ALA A 324 -3.93 -6.54 -10.78
C ALA A 324 -5.20 -7.38 -11.09
N LEU A 325 -5.17 -8.17 -12.16
CA LEU A 325 -6.29 -9.03 -12.56
C LEU A 325 -6.57 -10.13 -11.55
N TRP A 326 -5.53 -10.77 -11.00
CA TRP A 326 -5.67 -11.77 -9.94
C TRP A 326 -6.32 -11.18 -8.69
N LYS A 327 -5.94 -9.97 -8.26
CA LYS A 327 -6.59 -9.28 -7.13
C LYS A 327 -8.08 -9.08 -7.36
N ILE A 328 -8.49 -8.67 -8.56
CA ILE A 328 -9.90 -8.53 -8.93
C ILE A 328 -10.61 -9.88 -8.87
N GLN A 329 -9.99 -10.92 -9.44
CA GLN A 329 -10.53 -12.28 -9.41
C GLN A 329 -10.75 -12.77 -7.97
N GLN A 330 -9.74 -12.62 -7.10
CA GLN A 330 -9.85 -13.05 -5.70
C GLN A 330 -10.90 -12.27 -4.92
N LEU A 331 -10.98 -10.95 -5.12
CA LEU A 331 -11.99 -10.11 -4.46
C LEU A 331 -13.42 -10.50 -4.84
N LEU A 332 -13.63 -11.00 -6.07
CA LEU A 332 -14.94 -11.38 -6.59
C LEU A 332 -15.26 -12.87 -6.46
N ALA A 333 -14.29 -13.71 -6.10
CA ALA A 333 -14.41 -15.18 -6.08
C ALA A 333 -15.40 -15.70 -5.03
N ALA A 334 -15.52 -14.99 -3.90
CA ALA A 334 -16.42 -15.34 -2.81
C ALA A 334 -17.19 -14.10 -2.33
N PRO A 335 -18.32 -14.28 -1.62
CA PRO A 335 -19.04 -13.15 -1.06
C PRO A 335 -18.18 -12.34 -0.10
N PHE A 336 -17.94 -11.08 -0.45
CA PHE A 336 -17.02 -10.21 0.26
C PHE A 336 -17.77 -9.18 1.11
N ARG A 337 -17.30 -8.95 2.33
CA ARG A 337 -17.78 -7.87 3.18
C ARG A 337 -16.84 -6.69 3.01
N PHE A 338 -17.24 -5.76 2.15
CA PHE A 338 -16.61 -4.45 2.02
C PHE A 338 -16.79 -3.65 3.32
N ARG A 339 -16.55 -2.34 3.31
CA ARG A 339 -17.06 -1.48 4.41
C ARG A 339 -18.59 -1.44 4.48
N SER A 340 -19.28 -2.08 3.54
CA SER A 340 -20.70 -2.40 3.66
C SER A 340 -20.97 -3.28 4.88
N GLY A 341 -22.05 -2.99 5.60
CA GLY A 341 -22.50 -3.84 6.71
C GLY A 341 -23.02 -5.23 6.29
N CYS A 342 -22.94 -5.58 5.00
CA CYS A 342 -23.40 -6.83 4.43
C CYS A 342 -22.35 -7.47 3.50
N HIS A 343 -22.51 -8.76 3.22
CA HIS A 343 -21.73 -9.48 2.22
C HIS A 343 -22.36 -9.32 0.84
N LEU A 344 -21.53 -8.99 -0.14
CA LEU A 344 -21.91 -8.88 -1.54
C LEU A 344 -21.24 -9.99 -2.35
N ARG A 345 -22.02 -10.70 -3.18
CA ARG A 345 -21.50 -11.70 -4.13
C ARG A 345 -21.48 -11.13 -5.55
N CYS A 346 -20.53 -11.56 -6.37
CA CYS A 346 -20.51 -11.23 -7.79
C CYS A 346 -21.60 -12.03 -8.54
N ALA A 347 -22.44 -11.34 -9.29
CA ALA A 347 -23.46 -11.93 -10.15
C ALA A 347 -23.00 -12.03 -11.61
N SER A 348 -22.27 -11.04 -12.10
CA SER A 348 -21.71 -11.02 -13.46
C SER A 348 -20.51 -10.09 -13.55
N LEU A 349 -19.54 -10.43 -14.40
CA LEU A 349 -18.40 -9.60 -14.74
C LEU A 349 -18.41 -9.29 -16.23
N LYS A 350 -18.28 -8.01 -16.59
CA LYS A 350 -18.33 -7.55 -17.98
C LYS A 350 -17.19 -6.60 -18.34
N SER A 351 -16.79 -6.61 -19.61
CA SER A 351 -15.93 -5.60 -20.22
C SER A 351 -16.51 -5.18 -21.56
N GLY A 352 -16.56 -3.89 -21.86
CA GLY A 352 -17.20 -3.39 -23.10
C GLY A 352 -18.66 -3.83 -23.30
N GLY A 353 -19.37 -4.19 -22.22
CA GLY A 353 -20.74 -4.72 -22.26
C GLY A 353 -20.87 -6.24 -22.47
N GLN A 354 -19.77 -6.95 -22.77
CA GLN A 354 -19.73 -8.40 -22.96
C GLN A 354 -19.36 -9.12 -21.67
N GLU A 355 -19.86 -10.35 -21.46
CA GLU A 355 -19.45 -11.17 -20.33
C GLU A 355 -18.03 -11.70 -20.52
N VAL A 356 -17.23 -11.59 -19.46
CA VAL A 356 -15.81 -11.94 -19.49
C VAL A 356 -15.43 -12.84 -18.31
N GLU A 357 -14.34 -13.57 -18.48
CA GLU A 357 -13.67 -14.34 -17.44
C GLU A 357 -12.21 -13.90 -17.33
N ILE A 358 -11.74 -13.69 -16.10
CA ILE A 358 -10.32 -13.40 -15.84
C ILE A 358 -9.55 -14.72 -15.83
N ALA A 359 -8.59 -14.86 -16.75
CA ALA A 359 -7.76 -16.06 -16.87
C ALA A 359 -6.30 -15.72 -16.50
N VAL A 360 -5.97 -15.86 -15.22
CA VAL A 360 -4.64 -15.57 -14.67
C VAL A 360 -4.04 -16.81 -14.01
N ASN A 361 -2.84 -17.19 -14.43
CA ASN A 361 -1.99 -18.10 -13.68
C ASN A 361 -0.89 -17.28 -12.98
N ILE A 362 -1.16 -16.89 -11.73
CA ILE A 362 -0.26 -15.99 -10.99
C ILE A 362 1.08 -16.66 -10.63
N LYS A 363 1.09 -17.97 -10.37
CA LYS A 363 2.32 -18.72 -10.06
C LYS A 363 3.27 -18.73 -11.26
N ASP A 364 2.74 -18.94 -12.47
CA ASP A 364 3.51 -18.83 -13.71
C ASP A 364 4.00 -17.40 -13.94
N ALA A 365 3.15 -16.38 -13.70
CA ALA A 365 3.55 -14.99 -13.83
C ALA A 365 4.68 -14.61 -12.85
N ILE A 366 4.67 -15.09 -11.60
CA ILE A 366 5.75 -14.89 -10.62
C ILE A 366 7.05 -15.53 -11.09
N ARG A 367 6.98 -16.75 -11.64
CA ARG A 367 8.15 -17.44 -12.20
C ARG A 367 8.73 -16.65 -13.38
N ASP A 368 7.88 -16.27 -14.32
CA ASP A 368 8.27 -15.63 -15.57
C ASP A 368 8.76 -14.18 -15.36
N ALA A 369 8.28 -13.50 -14.30
CA ALA A 369 8.78 -12.21 -13.86
C ALA A 369 10.26 -12.21 -13.45
N GLY A 370 10.82 -13.39 -13.15
CA GLY A 370 12.25 -13.55 -12.88
C GLY A 370 12.70 -12.93 -11.56
N PHE A 371 11.93 -13.08 -10.48
CA PHE A 371 12.36 -12.66 -9.14
C PHE A 371 13.54 -13.55 -8.67
N THR A 372 14.77 -13.08 -8.91
CA THR A 372 16.01 -13.84 -8.61
C THR A 372 16.68 -13.45 -7.29
N THR A 373 16.22 -12.41 -6.61
CA THR A 373 16.80 -11.98 -5.33
C THR A 373 16.52 -13.03 -4.26
N ASP A 374 17.54 -13.51 -3.55
CA ASP A 374 17.39 -14.41 -2.39
C ASP A 374 17.99 -13.75 -1.14
N PRO A 375 17.21 -13.55 -0.06
CA PRO A 375 15.76 -13.76 0.04
C PRO A 375 14.97 -12.78 -0.82
N ARG A 376 13.81 -13.23 -1.33
CA ARG A 376 12.88 -12.37 -2.10
C ARG A 376 12.17 -11.36 -1.21
N ILE A 377 11.97 -11.72 0.06
CA ILE A 377 11.37 -10.85 1.07
C ILE A 377 12.50 -10.02 1.70
N THR A 378 12.32 -8.70 1.75
CA THR A 378 13.30 -7.81 2.36
C THR A 378 12.87 -7.49 3.78
N ASP A 379 13.62 -8.01 4.75
CA ASP A 379 13.45 -7.65 6.15
C ASP A 379 14.22 -6.36 6.46
N VAL A 380 13.53 -5.45 7.13
CA VAL A 380 14.05 -4.19 7.63
C VAL A 380 13.89 -4.19 9.14
N TRP A 381 15.01 -4.18 9.85
CA TRP A 381 15.05 -4.34 11.29
C TRP A 381 15.02 -3.01 12.04
N TRP A 382 14.31 -3.01 13.17
CA TRP A 382 14.30 -1.95 14.17
C TRP A 382 14.58 -2.50 15.58
N PRO A 383 15.32 -1.76 16.42
CA PRO A 383 15.32 -2.01 17.86
C PRO A 383 13.89 -1.91 18.41
N ARG A 384 13.50 -2.85 19.29
CA ARG A 384 12.14 -2.92 19.84
C ARG A 384 11.80 -1.61 20.57
N GLU A 385 12.75 -1.12 21.33
CA GLU A 385 12.64 0.08 22.16
C GLU A 385 12.41 1.34 21.31
N GLU A 386 12.96 1.40 20.09
CA GLU A 386 12.74 2.52 19.18
C GLU A 386 11.38 2.44 18.49
N LEU A 387 10.93 1.22 18.15
CA LEU A 387 9.67 1.00 17.44
C LEU A 387 8.45 1.24 18.34
N TYR A 388 8.55 0.86 19.61
CA TYR A 388 7.49 1.01 20.62
C TYR A 388 7.73 2.17 21.59
N ARG A 389 8.63 3.10 21.25
CA ARG A 389 8.83 4.31 22.07
C ARG A 389 7.51 5.07 22.16
N GLU A 390 7.17 5.53 23.37
CA GLU A 390 6.06 6.47 23.53
C GLU A 390 6.35 7.72 22.69
N GLY A 391 5.36 8.15 21.92
CA GLY A 391 5.46 9.40 21.18
C GLY A 391 5.76 10.53 22.18
N LYS A 392 6.84 11.28 21.97
CA LYS A 392 7.05 12.51 22.73
C LYS A 392 5.86 13.41 22.39
N GLU A 393 5.09 13.81 23.40
CA GLU A 393 4.18 14.94 23.25
C GLU A 393 5.05 16.14 22.84
N GLU A 394 4.98 16.53 21.57
CA GLU A 394 5.54 17.80 21.15
C GLU A 394 4.69 18.90 21.81
N GLU A 395 5.21 19.47 22.90
CA GLU A 395 4.71 20.74 23.43
C GLU A 395 4.81 21.80 22.32
N GLY A 396 3.67 22.14 21.71
CA GLY A 396 3.45 23.46 21.12
C GLY A 396 3.50 23.58 19.59
N THR A 397 2.34 23.36 18.97
CA THR A 397 1.72 24.26 17.98
C THR A 397 2.48 24.56 16.68
N LYS A 398 2.23 23.75 15.64
CA LYS A 398 1.66 24.28 14.39
C LYS A 398 0.41 23.47 14.05
N THR A 399 -0.70 24.19 14.11
CA THR A 399 -2.02 23.81 13.62
C THR A 399 -1.92 23.05 12.29
N ALA A 400 -2.42 21.81 12.29
CA ALA A 400 -3.02 21.21 11.11
C ALA A 400 -4.31 22.00 10.81
N GLY A 401 -4.15 23.21 10.26
CA GLY A 401 -5.22 23.95 9.64
C GLY A 401 -5.28 23.53 8.19
N GLY A 402 -6.29 22.73 7.83
CA GLY A 402 -6.81 22.74 6.47
C GLY A 402 -7.27 24.16 6.17
N GLY A 403 -6.51 24.85 5.32
CA GLY A 403 -6.92 26.10 4.71
C GLY A 403 -7.39 25.78 3.29
N GLU A 404 -8.69 25.51 3.16
CA GLU A 404 -9.45 25.97 2.00
C GLU A 404 -9.32 27.50 1.97
N ASP A 405 -8.80 28.03 0.87
CA ASP A 405 -8.93 29.44 0.51
C ASP A 405 -9.47 29.49 -0.92
N ASP A 406 -10.77 29.23 -1.04
CA ASP A 406 -11.60 29.70 -2.14
C ASP A 406 -12.46 30.85 -1.60
N GLY A 407 -11.89 32.04 -1.59
CA GLY A 407 -12.55 33.30 -1.26
C GLY A 407 -12.60 34.24 -2.47
N ASN A 408 -13.25 33.83 -3.56
CA ASN A 408 -13.59 34.75 -4.64
C ASN A 408 -14.82 35.56 -4.23
N GLY A 409 -14.59 36.69 -3.56
CA GLY A 409 -15.59 37.72 -3.31
C GLY A 409 -15.63 38.70 -4.48
N GLN A 410 -16.71 38.68 -5.24
CA GLN A 410 -17.11 39.79 -6.08
C GLN A 410 -18.56 40.13 -5.69
N GLU A 411 -18.71 41.22 -4.95
CA GLU A 411 -20.00 41.88 -4.68
C GLU A 411 -20.28 42.91 -5.80
N ASP A 412 -21.58 43.09 -6.02
CA ASP A 412 -22.30 44.06 -6.86
C ASP A 412 -22.46 43.79 -8.37
#